data_AF-A0A9D4P850-F1
#
_entry.id   AF-A0A9D4P850-F1
#
_cell.length_a   1.000
_cell.length_b   1.000
_cell.length_c   1.000
_cell.angle_alpha   90.00
_cell.angle_beta   90.00
_cell.angle_gamma   90.00
#
_symmetry.space_group_name_H-M   'P 1'
#
loop_
_entity.id
_entity.type
_entity.pdbx_description
1 polymer ?
#
loop_
_entity_poly.entity_id
_entity_poly.type
_entity_poly.pdbx_seq_one_letter_code
_entity_poly.pdbx_strand_id
1 'polypeptide(L)'
;MGTEFRSELFQNYLSGHGIIHEKASVNTPQQNGRCERAMRTPMDHAISMLLSTDLPRFLWDEAVNCSAYLMNLVLNSRNEIPYESILFVRMIGYEGQTIYRVYVSGARRVELCSSVDFDEKPKCCSAHWFRCQQIDYKQL
;
A
#
# COMPACT_ATOMS: atom_id res chain seq x y z
N MET A 1 0.58 14.08 -21.42
CA MET A 1 1.19 12.88 -22.01
C MET A 1 1.04 11.77 -20.98
N GLY A 2 0.63 10.57 -21.39
CA GLY A 2 0.17 9.48 -20.51
C GLY A 2 -0.23 8.24 -21.33
N THR A 3 0.43 8.07 -22.48
CA THR A 3 0.13 7.05 -23.50
C THR A 3 0.78 5.71 -23.16
N GLU A 4 1.83 5.73 -22.35
CA GLU A 4 2.52 4.56 -21.82
C GLU A 4 1.56 3.63 -21.07
N PHE A 5 0.65 4.18 -20.26
CA PHE A 5 -0.39 3.43 -19.54
C PHE A 5 -1.54 2.96 -20.44
N ARG A 6 -1.58 3.40 -21.71
CA ARG A 6 -2.61 3.00 -22.68
C ARG A 6 -2.14 1.90 -23.63
N SER A 7 -0.87 1.52 -23.58
CA SER A 7 -0.29 0.47 -24.42
C SER A 7 -1.04 -0.87 -24.23
N GLU A 8 -1.25 -1.58 -25.33
CA GLU A 8 -1.86 -2.91 -25.33
C GLU A 8 -1.02 -3.91 -24.54
N LEU A 9 0.32 -3.82 -24.66
CA LEU A 9 1.25 -4.65 -23.88
C LEU A 9 1.05 -4.47 -22.37
N PHE A 10 0.82 -3.23 -21.93
CA PHE A 10 0.60 -2.93 -20.52
C PHE A 10 -0.76 -3.45 -20.04
N GLN A 11 -1.81 -3.31 -20.86
CA GLN A 11 -3.14 -3.84 -20.53
C GLN A 11 -3.13 -5.37 -20.45
N ASN A 12 -2.44 -6.05 -21.37
CA ASN A 12 -2.29 -7.50 -21.35
C ASN A 12 -1.48 -7.99 -20.14
N TYR A 13 -0.46 -7.24 -19.73
CA TYR A 13 0.28 -7.54 -18.50
C TYR A 13 -0.64 -7.45 -17.27
N LEU A 14 -1.43 -6.37 -17.15
CA LEU A 14 -2.33 -6.19 -16.01
C LEU A 14 -3.45 -7.22 -15.97
N SER A 15 -4.06 -7.53 -17.12
CA SER A 15 -5.10 -8.57 -17.20
C SER A 15 -4.55 -9.96 -16.87
N GLY A 16 -3.32 -10.28 -17.29
CA GLY A 16 -2.62 -11.51 -16.92
C GLY A 16 -2.38 -11.66 -15.41
N HIS A 17 -2.33 -10.55 -14.68
CA HIS A 17 -2.19 -10.53 -13.21
C HIS A 17 -3.53 -10.27 -12.48
N GLY A 18 -4.65 -10.20 -13.21
CA GLY A 18 -5.97 -9.91 -12.63
C GLY A 18 -6.12 -8.48 -12.07
N ILE A 19 -5.27 -7.54 -12.50
CA ILE A 19 -5.28 -6.15 -12.04
C ILE A 19 -6.23 -5.33 -12.91
N ILE A 20 -7.23 -4.69 -12.28
CA ILE A 20 -8.16 -3.80 -12.97
C ILE A 20 -7.52 -2.43 -13.14
N HIS A 21 -7.30 -2.02 -14.39
CA HIS A 21 -6.74 -0.70 -14.71
C HIS A 21 -7.84 0.34 -14.92
N GLU A 22 -8.06 1.19 -13.93
CA GLU A 22 -8.95 2.35 -14.05
C GLU A 22 -8.19 3.56 -14.62
N LYS A 23 -8.60 4.00 -15.82
CA LYS A 23 -7.99 5.16 -16.47
C LYS A 23 -8.66 6.45 -16.00
N ALA A 24 -7.87 7.45 -15.64
CA ALA A 24 -8.38 8.80 -15.36
C ALA A 24 -9.12 9.36 -16.58
N SER A 25 -10.26 9.99 -16.35
CA SER A 25 -11.06 10.58 -17.43
C SER A 25 -10.33 11.79 -18.03
N VAL A 26 -10.52 12.02 -19.33
CA VAL A 26 -10.00 13.20 -20.01
C VAL A 26 -10.56 14.44 -19.32
N ASN A 27 -9.70 15.41 -18.99
CA ASN A 27 -10.03 16.65 -18.28
C ASN A 27 -10.42 16.51 -16.79
N THR A 28 -9.99 15.45 -16.10
CA THR A 28 -10.15 15.33 -14.64
C THR A 28 -8.82 15.40 -13.89
N PRO A 29 -8.14 16.56 -13.85
CA PRO A 29 -6.86 16.71 -13.15
C PRO A 29 -6.97 16.38 -11.65
N GLN A 30 -8.17 16.49 -11.05
CA GLN A 30 -8.42 16.13 -9.66
C GLN A 30 -8.22 14.63 -9.39
N GLN A 31 -8.51 13.75 -10.36
CA GLN A 31 -8.26 12.31 -10.23
C GLN A 31 -6.76 12.01 -10.18
N ASN A 32 -5.96 12.69 -11.00
CA ASN A 32 -4.50 12.56 -10.98
C ASN A 32 -3.85 13.29 -9.79
N GLY A 33 -4.51 14.30 -9.24
CA GLY A 33 -3.95 15.13 -8.17
C GLY A 33 -3.61 14.35 -6.89
N ARG A 34 -4.23 13.19 -6.64
CA ARG A 34 -3.81 12.31 -5.53
C ARG A 34 -2.44 11.69 -5.79
N CYS A 35 -2.26 11.12 -6.98
CA CYS A 35 -0.99 10.55 -7.42
C CYS A 35 0.11 11.62 -7.41
N GLU A 36 -0.16 12.79 -7.98
CA GLU A 36 0.79 13.92 -8.02
C GLU A 36 1.21 14.38 -6.63
N ARG A 37 0.27 14.51 -5.68
CA ARG A 37 0.59 14.88 -4.28
C ARG A 37 1.40 13.80 -3.58
N ALA A 38 1.04 12.53 -3.77
CA ALA A 38 1.75 11.40 -3.17
C ALA A 38 3.19 11.31 -3.69
N MET A 39 3.43 11.66 -4.96
CA MET A 39 4.76 11.61 -5.57
C MET A 39 5.61 12.86 -5.27
N ARG A 40 4.99 14.00 -4.92
CA ARG A 40 5.73 15.25 -4.62
C ARG A 40 6.63 15.11 -3.39
N THR A 41 6.07 14.67 -2.26
CA THR A 41 6.83 14.56 -1.00
C THR A 41 8.08 13.69 -1.11
N PRO A 42 8.04 12.46 -1.66
CA PRO A 42 9.24 11.65 -1.76
C PRO A 42 10.28 12.24 -2.72
N MET A 43 9.84 12.93 -3.78
CA MET A 43 10.74 13.66 -4.68
C MET A 43 11.40 14.85 -3.98
N ASP A 44 10.65 15.67 -3.25
CA ASP A 44 11.18 16.82 -2.53
C ASP A 44 12.21 16.38 -1.47
N HIS A 45 11.93 15.28 -0.76
CA HIS A 45 12.89 14.66 0.15
C HIS A 45 14.15 14.17 -0.58
N ALA A 46 14.01 13.48 -1.71
CA ALA A 46 15.17 13.00 -2.47
C ALA A 46 16.04 14.17 -2.97
N ILE A 47 15.41 15.24 -3.46
CA ILE A 47 16.10 16.48 -3.84
C ILE A 47 16.84 17.07 -2.63
N SER A 48 16.16 17.21 -1.49
CA SER A 48 16.74 17.74 -0.25
C SER A 48 17.92 16.90 0.24
N MET A 49 17.82 15.57 0.18
CA MET A 49 18.89 14.64 0.54
C MET A 49 20.11 14.84 -0.35
N LEU A 50 19.94 14.87 -1.66
CA LEU A 50 21.04 15.07 -2.61
C LEU A 50 21.71 16.44 -2.42
N LEU A 51 20.92 17.50 -2.25
CA LEU A 51 21.44 18.87 -2.06
C LEU A 51 22.16 19.06 -0.72
N SER A 52 21.66 18.42 0.36
CA SER A 52 22.26 18.56 1.70
C SER A 52 23.55 17.77 1.87
N THR A 53 23.74 16.71 1.09
CA THR A 53 24.90 15.80 1.18
C THR A 53 25.91 15.97 0.04
N ASP A 54 25.65 16.93 -0.86
CA ASP A 54 26.43 17.18 -2.09
C ASP A 54 26.65 15.91 -2.92
N LEU A 55 25.63 15.05 -2.94
CA LEU A 55 25.68 13.78 -3.65
C LEU A 55 25.45 13.98 -5.16
N PRO A 56 26.13 13.19 -6.00
CA PRO A 56 25.99 13.30 -7.44
C PRO A 56 24.60 12.87 -7.90
N ARG A 57 24.10 13.54 -8.96
CA ARG A 57 22.74 13.35 -9.50
C ARG A 57 22.46 11.95 -10.04
N PHE A 58 23.49 11.14 -10.31
CA PHE A 58 23.28 9.74 -10.72
C PHE A 58 22.66 8.91 -9.60
N LEU A 59 22.78 9.31 -8.33
CA LEU A 59 22.17 8.63 -7.17
C LEU A 59 20.70 8.99 -6.94
N TRP A 60 20.03 9.48 -7.98
CA TRP A 60 18.66 9.97 -7.88
C TRP A 60 17.69 8.85 -7.49
N ASP A 61 17.84 7.68 -8.08
CA ASP A 61 17.01 6.52 -7.80
C ASP A 61 17.23 5.99 -6.38
N GLU A 62 18.46 5.94 -5.87
CA GLU A 62 18.71 5.57 -4.47
C GLU A 62 18.15 6.62 -3.49
N ALA A 63 18.25 7.90 -3.82
CA ALA A 63 17.69 8.97 -2.99
C ALA A 63 16.16 8.89 -2.92
N VAL A 64 15.48 8.65 -4.05
CA VAL A 64 14.02 8.44 -4.09
C VAL A 64 13.62 7.18 -3.34
N ASN A 65 14.36 6.08 -3.51
CA ASN A 65 14.09 4.83 -2.79
C ASN A 65 14.26 5.00 -1.27
N CYS A 66 15.33 5.66 -0.83
CA CYS A 66 15.57 5.94 0.58
C CYS A 66 14.49 6.85 1.17
N SER A 67 14.11 7.90 0.43
CA SER A 67 13.00 8.78 0.79
C SER A 67 11.68 8.01 0.97
N ALA A 68 11.31 7.17 0.02
CA ALA A 68 10.11 6.33 0.11
C ALA A 68 10.17 5.35 1.29
N TYR A 69 11.34 4.74 1.52
CA TYR A 69 11.57 3.85 2.65
C TYR A 69 11.38 4.57 3.99
N LEU A 70 12.00 5.74 4.17
CA LEU A 70 11.85 6.56 5.36
C LEU A 70 10.40 6.98 5.57
N MET A 71 9.70 7.40 4.51
CA MET A 71 8.29 7.76 4.59
C MET A 71 7.40 6.59 5.04
N ASN A 72 7.77 5.35 4.72
CA ASN A 72 7.02 4.16 5.13
C ASN A 72 7.34 3.70 6.56
N LEU A 73 8.51 4.10 7.11
CA LEU A 73 8.96 3.74 8.44
C LEU A 73 8.65 4.79 9.52
N VAL A 74 8.71 6.07 9.15
CA VAL A 74 8.58 7.17 10.11
C VAL A 74 7.11 7.31 10.52
N LEU A 75 6.90 7.55 11.81
CA LEU A 75 5.57 7.75 12.38
C LEU A 75 4.85 8.88 11.64
N ASN A 76 3.62 8.59 11.20
CA ASN A 76 2.76 9.61 10.62
C ASN A 76 2.26 10.57 11.73
N SER A 77 1.46 11.58 11.35
CA SER A 77 0.86 12.53 12.30
C SER A 77 -0.08 11.90 13.34
N ARG A 78 -0.42 10.61 13.20
CA ARG A 78 -1.22 9.82 14.14
C ARG A 78 -0.37 8.93 15.03
N ASN A 79 0.95 9.08 14.99
CA ASN A 79 1.90 8.27 15.74
C ASN A 79 1.83 6.78 15.38
N GLU A 80 1.52 6.48 14.11
CA GLU A 80 1.47 5.12 13.56
C GLU A 80 2.57 4.95 12.52
N ILE A 81 3.15 3.76 12.46
CA ILE A 81 4.11 3.39 11.42
C ILE A 81 3.33 3.04 10.13
N PRO A 82 3.50 3.75 9.00
CA PRO A 82 2.69 3.55 7.80
C PRO A 82 2.72 2.12 7.27
N TYR A 83 3.90 1.47 7.22
CA TYR A 83 3.96 0.08 6.76
C TYR A 83 3.15 -0.87 7.64
N GLU A 84 3.17 -0.68 8.96
CA GLU A 84 2.39 -1.50 9.90
C GLU A 84 0.89 -1.22 9.77
N SER A 85 0.54 0.04 9.52
CA SER A 85 -0.87 0.44 9.39
C SER A 85 -1.58 -0.22 8.20
N ILE A 86 -0.84 -0.49 7.11
CA ILE A 86 -1.37 -1.18 5.92
C ILE A 86 -1.47 -2.69 6.17
N LEU A 87 -0.52 -3.25 6.92
CA LEU A 87 -0.47 -4.68 7.24
C LEU A 87 -1.41 -5.07 8.40
N PHE A 88 -2.08 -4.11 9.04
CA PHE A 88 -2.94 -4.40 10.17
C PHE A 88 -4.23 -5.11 9.74
N VAL A 89 -4.37 -6.33 10.23
CA VAL A 89 -5.48 -7.23 9.97
C VAL A 89 -6.05 -7.63 11.34
N ARG A 90 -7.26 -7.17 11.66
CA ARG A 90 -7.90 -7.38 12.97
C ARG A 90 -9.05 -8.37 12.86
N MET A 91 -9.02 -9.44 13.64
CA MET A 91 -10.17 -10.33 13.75
C MET A 91 -11.33 -9.61 14.46
N ILE A 92 -12.50 -9.63 13.82
CA ILE A 92 -13.74 -9.00 14.31
C ILE A 92 -14.67 -10.05 14.92
N GLY A 93 -14.68 -11.25 14.33
CA GLY A 93 -15.54 -12.34 14.79
C GLY A 93 -15.62 -13.45 13.75
N TYR A 94 -16.73 -14.19 13.77
CA TYR A 94 -16.95 -15.37 12.95
C TYR A 94 -18.28 -15.26 12.22
N GLU A 95 -18.36 -15.92 11.06
CA GLU A 95 -19.60 -16.17 10.34
C GLU A 95 -19.76 -17.68 10.17
N GLY A 96 -20.64 -18.29 10.96
CA GLY A 96 -20.73 -19.76 11.07
C GLY A 96 -19.56 -20.37 11.85
N GLN A 97 -19.19 -21.61 11.53
CA GLN A 97 -18.18 -22.37 12.29
C GLN A 97 -16.76 -22.28 11.73
N THR A 98 -16.58 -21.91 10.45
CA THR A 98 -15.30 -22.05 9.74
C THR A 98 -14.83 -20.79 9.02
N ILE A 99 -15.58 -19.68 9.11
CA ILE A 99 -15.26 -18.43 8.41
C ILE A 99 -15.01 -17.33 9.43
N TYR A 100 -13.86 -16.69 9.29
CA TYR A 100 -13.42 -15.56 10.10
C TYR A 100 -13.81 -14.25 9.42
N ARG A 101 -14.35 -13.30 10.18
CA ARG A 101 -14.55 -11.91 9.76
C ARG A 101 -13.35 -11.11 10.20
N VAL A 102 -12.66 -10.52 9.24
CA VAL A 102 -11.37 -9.86 9.46
C VAL A 102 -11.41 -8.45 8.89
N TYR A 103 -11.08 -7.46 9.71
CA TYR A 103 -10.92 -6.07 9.28
C TYR A 103 -9.54 -5.90 8.68
N VAL A 104 -9.47 -5.53 7.40
CA VAL A 104 -8.22 -5.20 6.73
C VAL A 104 -8.06 -3.69 6.73
N SER A 105 -7.09 -3.18 7.49
CA SER A 105 -6.85 -1.74 7.68
C SER A 105 -6.52 -1.02 6.38
N GLY A 106 -5.66 -1.63 5.54
CA GLY A 106 -5.31 -1.08 4.22
C GLY A 106 -6.51 -0.91 3.30
N ALA A 107 -7.46 -1.85 3.32
CA ALA A 107 -8.66 -1.83 2.48
C ALA A 107 -9.86 -1.14 3.14
N ARG A 108 -9.74 -0.79 4.44
CA ARG A 108 -10.80 -0.22 5.30
C ARG A 108 -12.14 -0.95 5.21
N ARG A 109 -12.10 -2.28 5.05
CA ARG A 109 -13.29 -3.12 4.91
C ARG A 109 -13.14 -4.40 5.72
N VAL A 110 -14.28 -5.04 5.95
CA VAL A 110 -14.33 -6.39 6.52
C VAL A 110 -14.29 -7.39 5.38
N GLU A 111 -13.39 -8.35 5.48
CA GLU A 111 -13.25 -9.46 4.54
C GLU A 111 -13.49 -10.78 5.26
N LEU A 112 -14.01 -11.75 4.51
CA LEU A 112 -14.19 -13.11 4.99
C LEU A 112 -12.95 -13.91 4.66
N CYS A 113 -12.42 -14.61 5.67
CA CYS A 113 -11.26 -15.45 5.51
C CYS A 113 -11.56 -16.83 6.08
N SER A 114 -11.31 -17.87 5.30
CA SER A 114 -11.45 -19.27 5.71
C SER A 114 -10.15 -19.87 6.25
N SER A 115 -9.01 -19.20 6.02
CA SER A 115 -7.66 -19.70 6.34
C SER A 115 -6.79 -18.61 6.96
N VAL A 116 -6.66 -18.62 8.28
CA VAL A 116 -5.92 -17.62 9.07
C VAL A 116 -4.76 -18.28 9.81
N ASP A 117 -3.55 -17.73 9.69
CA ASP A 117 -2.44 -18.11 10.57
C ASP A 117 -2.46 -17.23 11.84
N PHE A 118 -2.55 -17.91 12.98
CA PHE A 118 -2.50 -17.28 14.29
C PHE A 118 -1.03 -17.10 14.72
N ASP A 119 -0.57 -15.86 14.89
CA ASP A 119 0.75 -15.60 15.50
C ASP A 119 0.60 -15.67 17.02
N GLU A 120 1.01 -16.80 17.61
CA GLU A 120 0.89 -17.08 19.04
C GLU A 120 1.98 -16.42 19.90
N LYS A 121 2.85 -15.57 19.31
CA LYS A 121 3.95 -14.95 20.07
C LYS A 121 3.45 -14.11 21.25
N PRO A 122 4.09 -14.22 22.43
CA PRO A 122 3.69 -13.47 23.61
C PRO A 122 3.89 -11.97 23.39
N LYS A 123 2.82 -11.23 23.71
CA LYS A 123 2.57 -9.81 23.43
C LYS A 123 3.68 -8.88 23.98
N CYS A 124 4.23 -8.01 23.14
CA CYS A 124 4.96 -6.83 23.62
C CYS A 124 4.12 -5.54 23.53
N CYS A 125 3.20 -5.44 22.57
CA CYS A 125 2.30 -4.29 22.43
C CYS A 125 0.92 -4.75 21.95
N SER A 126 -0.11 -3.97 22.28
CA SER A 126 -1.57 -4.24 22.24
C SER A 126 -2.21 -4.53 20.86
N ALA A 127 -1.46 -5.01 19.88
CA ALA A 127 -1.98 -5.45 18.58
C ALA A 127 -2.11 -6.98 18.55
N HIS A 128 -3.31 -7.47 18.24
CA HIS A 128 -3.53 -8.88 17.90
C HIS A 128 -3.06 -9.06 16.45
N TRP A 129 -1.93 -9.75 16.25
CA TRP A 129 -1.35 -9.97 14.93
C TRP A 129 -1.88 -11.29 14.35
N PHE A 130 -2.41 -11.24 13.13
CA PHE A 130 -2.73 -12.41 12.31
C PHE A 130 -2.11 -12.20 10.93
N ARG A 131 -1.54 -13.25 10.34
CA ARG A 131 -1.12 -13.22 8.94
C ARG A 131 -2.19 -13.94 8.12
N CYS A 132 -2.97 -13.20 7.36
CA CYS A 132 -3.89 -13.78 6.39
C CYS A 132 -3.06 -14.24 5.19
N GLN A 133 -2.92 -15.56 4.97
CA GLN A 133 -2.19 -16.09 3.82
C GLN A 133 -2.97 -15.94 2.51
N GLN A 134 -4.30 -15.96 2.60
CA GLN A 134 -5.18 -15.90 1.43
C GLN A 134 -6.48 -15.19 1.78
N ILE A 135 -6.66 -14.00 1.19
CA ILE A 135 -7.94 -13.29 1.20
C ILE A 135 -8.80 -13.94 0.12
N ASP A 136 -9.86 -14.62 0.54
CA ASP A 136 -10.82 -15.23 -0.38
C ASP A 136 -11.71 -14.10 -0.91
N TYR A 137 -11.45 -13.61 -2.13
CA TYR A 137 -12.33 -12.69 -2.83
C TYR A 137 -13.58 -13.43 -3.33
N LYS A 138 -14.34 -14.07 -2.43
CA LYS A 138 -15.70 -14.48 -2.78
C LYS A 138 -16.55 -13.22 -2.85
N GLN A 139 -16.74 -12.75 -4.09
CA GLN A 139 -17.72 -11.73 -4.43
C GLN A 139 -19.06 -12.09 -3.78
N LEU A 140 -19.54 -11.20 -2.91
CA LEU A 140 -20.96 -11.05 -2.61
C LEU A 140 -21.60 -10.23 -3.73
#